data_AF-A0A2U8HEI9-F1
#
_entry.id   AF-A0A2U8HEI9-F1
#
_cell.length_a   1.000
_cell.length_b   1.000
_cell.length_c   1.000
_cell.angle_alpha   90.00
_cell.angle_beta   90.00
_cell.angle_gamma   90.00
#
_symmetry.space_group_name_H-M   'P 1'
#
loop_
_entity.id
_entity.type
_entity.pdbx_description
1 polymer ?
#
loop_
_entity_poly.entity_id
_entity_poly.type
_entity_poly.pdbx_seq_one_letter_code
_entity_poly.pdbx_strand_id
1 'polypeptide(L)'
;MSLKIVAFGLVASIAISGCAKKSQDISAQYVSPMQFQSYSCRQITEEAQRVSEYSARAMRVQNQTASTDAVATGVAIVLFWPAAFFVSGNGANADELARLKGQLDALQSASTQKQCGIEFRRAPLPEPT
;
A
#
# COMPACT_ATOMS: atom_id res chain seq x y z
N MET A 1 -26.12 -40.93 25.68
CA MET A 1 -25.39 -39.75 26.17
C MET A 1 -23.97 -39.89 25.63
N SER A 2 -23.47 -39.19 24.61
CA SER A 2 -23.80 -37.89 24.04
C SER A 2 -23.35 -37.87 22.57
N LEU A 3 -24.23 -38.30 21.66
CA LEU A 3 -24.05 -38.25 20.21
C LEU A 3 -24.91 -37.09 19.66
N LYS A 4 -24.64 -35.85 20.11
CA LYS A 4 -25.45 -34.66 19.78
C LYS A 4 -24.67 -33.34 19.66
N ILE A 5 -23.34 -33.37 19.62
CA ILE A 5 -22.53 -32.15 19.41
C ILE A 5 -21.80 -32.18 18.05
N VAL A 6 -22.23 -33.08 17.17
CA VAL A 6 -21.91 -33.06 15.74
C VAL A 6 -23.16 -32.54 15.03
N ALA A 7 -23.34 -31.21 14.92
CA ALA A 7 -24.25 -30.60 13.92
C ALA A 7 -24.42 -29.07 14.02
N PHE A 8 -24.08 -28.42 15.13
CA PHE A 8 -24.54 -27.03 15.38
C PHE A 8 -23.45 -26.04 15.78
N GLY A 9 -22.22 -26.25 15.29
CA GLY A 9 -21.20 -25.21 15.27
C GLY A 9 -21.11 -24.67 13.85
N LEU A 10 -22.13 -23.91 13.47
CA LEU A 10 -22.28 -23.23 12.19
C LEU A 10 -20.91 -22.76 11.69
N VAL A 11 -20.57 -23.25 10.51
CA VAL A 11 -19.63 -22.71 9.52
C VAL A 11 -19.64 -21.17 9.53
N ALA A 12 -18.95 -20.58 10.50
CA ALA A 12 -18.55 -19.20 10.49
C ALA A 12 -17.13 -19.21 9.93
N SER A 13 -17.04 -19.53 8.64
CA SER A 13 -15.94 -19.16 7.79
C SER A 13 -15.85 -17.63 7.78
N ILE A 14 -15.32 -17.07 8.87
CA ILE A 14 -14.76 -15.73 8.86
C ILE A 14 -13.46 -15.90 8.08
N ALA A 15 -13.60 -15.82 6.77
CA ALA A 15 -12.50 -15.52 5.88
C ALA A 15 -11.98 -14.14 6.29
N ILE A 16 -11.11 -14.10 7.30
CA ILE A 16 -10.22 -12.96 7.50
C ILE A 16 -9.16 -13.14 6.42
N SER A 17 -9.54 -12.84 5.18
CA SER A 17 -8.57 -12.64 4.11
C SER A 17 -7.72 -11.45 4.55
N GLY A 18 -6.53 -11.74 5.08
CA GLY A 18 -5.44 -10.78 5.18
C GLY A 18 -5.08 -10.34 3.78
N CYS A 19 -5.81 -9.37 3.24
CA CYS A 19 -5.49 -8.76 1.97
C CYS A 19 -4.34 -7.79 2.21
N ALA A 20 -3.11 -8.30 2.33
CA ALA A 20 -1.93 -7.48 2.12
C ALA A 20 -2.06 -6.84 0.73
N LYS A 21 -2.56 -5.61 0.66
CA LYS A 21 -2.80 -4.91 -0.61
C LYS A 21 -1.47 -4.84 -1.34
N LYS A 22 -1.47 -5.24 -2.61
CA LYS A 22 -0.30 -5.03 -3.46
C LYS A 22 -0.01 -3.55 -3.51
N SER A 23 1.25 -3.21 -3.71
CA SER A 23 1.69 -1.83 -3.76
C SER A 23 0.90 -0.98 -4.78
N GLN A 24 0.49 -1.58 -5.90
CA GLN A 24 -0.33 -0.95 -6.94
C GLN A 24 -1.77 -0.62 -6.49
N ASP A 25 -2.32 -1.37 -5.53
CA ASP A 25 -3.71 -1.23 -5.05
C ASP A 25 -3.86 -0.19 -3.92
N ILE A 26 -2.75 0.42 -3.51
CA ILE A 26 -2.72 1.49 -2.51
C ILE A 26 -2.92 2.82 -3.23
N SER A 27 -4.06 3.46 -2.98
CA SER A 27 -4.38 4.79 -3.51
C SER A 27 -3.48 5.86 -2.91
N ALA A 28 -3.21 6.92 -3.68
CA ALA A 28 -2.53 8.10 -3.16
C ALA A 28 -3.39 8.78 -2.08
N GLN A 29 -2.77 9.15 -0.97
CA GLN A 29 -3.41 10.03 0.01
C GLN A 29 -3.33 11.46 -0.50
N TYR A 30 -4.38 12.26 -0.29
CA TYR A 30 -4.33 13.66 -0.68
C TYR A 30 -3.27 14.43 0.12
N VAL A 31 -2.41 15.16 -0.60
CA VAL A 31 -1.41 16.07 -0.06
C VAL A 31 -1.57 17.41 -0.78
N SER A 32 -1.56 18.51 -0.03
CA SER A 32 -1.79 19.84 -0.61
C SER A 32 -0.61 20.26 -1.51
N PRO A 33 -0.84 20.67 -2.77
CA PRO A 33 0.23 21.17 -3.64
C PRO A 33 0.79 22.53 -3.18
N MET A 34 0.07 23.28 -2.33
CA MET A 34 0.50 24.59 -1.86
C MET A 34 1.79 24.53 -1.05
N GLN A 35 2.10 23.38 -0.44
CA GLN A 35 3.36 23.20 0.30
C GLN A 35 4.61 23.30 -0.60
N PHE A 36 4.46 23.08 -1.90
CA PHE A 36 5.52 23.19 -2.91
C PHE A 36 5.45 24.48 -3.72
N GLN A 37 4.52 25.39 -3.38
CA GLN A 37 4.30 26.63 -4.14
C GLN A 37 5.54 27.54 -4.15
N SER A 38 6.41 27.48 -3.14
CA SER A 38 7.66 28.25 -3.09
C SER A 38 8.82 27.62 -3.87
N TYR A 39 8.70 26.37 -4.34
CA TYR A 39 9.81 25.63 -4.94
C TYR A 39 10.06 26.08 -6.39
N SER A 40 11.31 26.28 -6.77
CA SER A 40 11.71 26.44 -8.18
C SER A 40 11.52 25.13 -8.95
N CYS A 41 11.43 25.18 -10.28
CA CYS A 41 11.33 23.96 -11.10
C CYS A 41 12.47 22.97 -10.84
N ARG A 42 13.69 23.46 -10.60
CA ARG A 42 14.83 22.62 -10.20
C ARG A 42 14.57 21.91 -8.87
N GLN A 43 14.08 22.63 -7.86
CA GLN A 43 13.75 22.05 -6.56
C GLN A 43 12.59 21.05 -6.65
N ILE A 44 11.60 21.31 -7.50
CA ILE A 44 10.50 20.37 -7.75
C ILE A 44 11.04 19.08 -8.37
N THR A 45 11.95 19.16 -9.36
CA THR A 45 12.58 17.98 -9.96
C THR A 45 13.39 17.18 -8.94
N GLU A 46 14.23 17.85 -8.17
CA GLU A 46 15.07 17.21 -7.16
C GLU A 46 14.24 16.51 -6.08
N GLU A 47 13.16 17.17 -5.62
CA GLU A 47 12.26 16.58 -4.64
C GLU A 47 11.44 15.43 -5.24
N ALA A 48 10.96 15.58 -6.48
CA ALA A 48 10.25 14.51 -7.18
C ALA A 48 11.13 13.26 -7.36
N GLN A 49 12.41 13.43 -7.70
CA GLN A 49 13.36 12.31 -7.79
C GLN A 49 13.57 11.64 -6.44
N ARG A 50 13.81 12.43 -5.39
CA ARG A 50 13.96 11.93 -4.03
C ARG A 50 12.74 11.11 -3.59
N VAL A 51 11.54 11.68 -3.68
CA VAL A 51 10.29 11.02 -3.28
C VAL A 51 10.01 9.79 -4.15
N SER A 52 10.37 9.82 -5.43
CA SER A 52 10.24 8.67 -6.34
C SER A 52 11.12 7.50 -5.91
N GLU A 53 12.36 7.75 -5.49
CA GLU A 53 13.24 6.68 -4.98
C GLU A 53 12.73 6.08 -3.67
N TYR A 54 12.24 6.92 -2.75
CA TYR A 54 11.66 6.46 -1.50
C TYR A 54 10.38 5.64 -1.73
N SER A 55 9.49 6.13 -2.58
CA SER A 55 8.28 5.39 -2.94
C SER A 55 8.63 4.05 -3.58
N ALA A 56 9.57 3.99 -4.54
CA ALA A 56 9.99 2.74 -5.15
C ALA A 56 10.55 1.72 -4.15
N ARG A 57 11.29 2.17 -3.11
CA ARG A 57 11.74 1.31 -2.00
C ARG A 57 10.55 0.79 -1.19
N ALA A 58 9.62 1.66 -0.79
CA ALA A 58 8.42 1.27 -0.04
C ALA A 58 7.53 0.29 -0.84
N MET A 59 7.39 0.52 -2.16
CA MET A 59 6.64 -0.37 -3.06
C MET A 59 7.24 -1.78 -3.10
N ARG A 60 8.57 -1.91 -3.12
CA ARG A 60 9.25 -3.22 -3.12
C ARG A 60 9.02 -3.99 -1.83
N VAL A 61 9.15 -3.31 -0.68
CA VAL A 61 8.88 -3.92 0.64
C VAL A 61 7.44 -4.39 0.71
N GLN A 62 6.48 -3.54 0.32
CA GLN A 62 5.05 -3.90 0.33
C GLN A 62 4.74 -5.09 -0.58
N ASN A 63 5.32 -5.14 -1.79
CA ASN A 63 5.11 -6.24 -2.73
C ASN A 63 5.74 -7.57 -2.25
N GLN A 64 6.92 -7.52 -1.61
CA GLN A 64 7.52 -8.70 -0.99
C GLN A 64 6.61 -9.24 0.12
N THR A 65 6.11 -8.37 0.99
CA THR A 65 5.22 -8.77 2.08
C THR A 65 3.90 -9.34 1.58
N ALA A 66 3.30 -8.74 0.53
CA ALA A 66 2.11 -9.29 -0.11
C ALA A 66 2.32 -10.67 -0.75
N SER A 67 3.56 -11.00 -1.15
CA SER A 67 3.88 -12.33 -1.70
C SER A 67 4.05 -13.41 -0.62
N THR A 68 4.43 -13.02 0.61
CA THR A 68 4.61 -13.95 1.73
C THR A 68 3.28 -14.47 2.30
N ASP A 69 2.20 -13.67 2.20
CA ASP A 69 0.86 -14.05 2.68
C ASP A 69 0.11 -15.02 1.73
N ALA A 70 0.61 -15.25 0.51
CA ALA A 70 -0.05 -16.12 -0.47
C ALA A 70 0.31 -17.61 -0.32
N VAL A 71 1.30 -17.97 0.51
CA VAL A 71 1.81 -19.35 0.64
C VAL A 71 1.84 -19.79 2.10
N ALA A 72 0.73 -19.66 2.80
CA ALA A 72 0.54 -20.36 4.05
C ALA A 72 -0.24 -21.66 3.76
N THR A 73 0.49 -22.76 3.56
CA THR A 73 -0.10 -24.10 3.46
C THR A 73 -0.99 -24.33 4.69
N GLY A 74 -2.18 -24.92 4.51
CA GLY A 74 -3.21 -24.98 5.55
C GLY A 74 -2.77 -25.56 6.91
N VAL A 75 -1.68 -26.34 6.96
CA VAL A 75 -1.08 -26.85 8.21
C VAL A 75 -0.22 -25.77 8.92
N ALA A 76 0.54 -24.98 8.17
CA ALA A 76 1.37 -23.91 8.72
C ALA A 76 0.51 -22.78 9.33
N ILE A 77 -0.64 -22.46 8.72
CA ILE A 77 -1.59 -21.50 9.27
C ILE A 77 -2.11 -21.96 10.63
N VAL A 78 -2.48 -23.24 10.80
CA VAL A 78 -3.07 -23.72 12.06
C VAL A 78 -2.06 -23.74 13.20
N LEU A 79 -0.83 -24.20 12.94
CA LEU A 79 0.21 -24.30 13.96
C LEU A 79 0.83 -22.94 14.32
N PHE A 80 0.88 -22.01 13.37
CA PHE A 80 1.52 -20.71 13.53
C PHE A 80 0.53 -19.52 13.41
N TRP A 81 -0.79 -19.73 13.52
CA TRP A 81 -1.76 -18.61 13.48
C TRP A 81 -1.45 -17.50 14.48
N PRO A 82 -0.93 -17.76 15.71
CA PRO A 82 -0.71 -16.68 16.66
C PRO A 82 0.39 -15.73 16.17
N ALA A 83 1.36 -16.26 15.43
CA ALA A 83 2.44 -15.48 14.83
C ALA A 83 1.94 -14.65 13.64
N ALA A 84 0.89 -15.09 12.93
CA ALA A 84 0.30 -14.35 11.82
C ALA A 84 -0.25 -12.98 12.26
N PHE A 85 -0.77 -12.86 13.48
CA PHE A 85 -1.20 -11.57 14.06
C PHE A 85 -0.06 -10.54 14.18
N PHE A 86 1.18 -11.00 14.35
CA PHE A 86 2.36 -10.14 14.43
C PHE A 86 2.89 -9.73 13.03
N VAL A 87 2.62 -10.52 11.99
CA VAL A 87 3.01 -10.23 10.60
C VAL A 87 1.97 -9.36 9.90
N SER A 88 0.68 -9.48 10.25
CA SER A 88 -0.43 -8.70 9.66
C SER A 88 -0.45 -7.21 10.03
N GLY A 89 0.54 -6.71 10.78
CA GLY A 89 0.64 -5.31 11.25
C GLY A 89 1.14 -4.29 10.21
N ASN A 90 1.00 -4.56 8.90
CA ASN A 90 1.66 -3.78 7.85
C ASN A 90 0.87 -2.55 7.34
N GLY A 91 -0.14 -2.09 8.07
CA GLY A 91 -0.86 -0.85 7.75
C GLY A 91 0.08 0.36 7.65
N ALA A 92 1.10 0.42 8.51
CA ALA A 92 2.08 1.50 8.51
C ALA A 92 2.87 1.63 7.19
N ASN A 93 3.18 0.52 6.51
CA ASN A 93 3.88 0.52 5.22
C ASN A 93 2.96 0.96 4.08
N ALA A 94 1.68 0.64 4.17
CA ALA A 94 0.67 1.05 3.20
C ALA A 94 0.32 2.53 3.31
N ASP A 95 0.18 3.05 4.54
CA ASP A 95 -0.09 4.46 4.82
C ASP A 95 1.08 5.34 4.38
N GLU A 96 2.31 4.94 4.68
CA GLU A 96 3.50 5.68 4.23
C GLU A 96 3.61 5.70 2.70
N LEU A 97 3.32 4.56 2.04
CA LEU A 97 3.28 4.52 0.58
C LEU A 97 2.15 5.39 0.00
N ALA A 98 0.98 5.42 0.62
CA ALA A 98 -0.13 6.29 0.21
C ALA A 98 0.27 7.78 0.32
N ARG A 99 0.94 8.17 1.41
CA ARG A 99 1.48 9.51 1.63
C ARG A 99 2.56 9.89 0.62
N LEU A 100 3.47 8.96 0.28
CA LEU A 100 4.51 9.20 -0.73
C LEU A 100 3.92 9.39 -2.13
N LYS A 101 2.92 8.59 -2.51
CA LYS A 101 2.19 8.78 -3.77
C LYS A 101 1.47 10.13 -3.81
N GLY A 102 0.84 10.51 -2.72
CA GLY A 102 0.22 11.83 -2.56
C GLY A 102 1.18 12.99 -2.76
N GLN A 103 2.39 12.90 -2.21
CA GLN A 103 3.43 13.90 -2.41
C GLN A 103 3.86 14.01 -3.88
N LEU A 104 3.97 12.88 -4.60
CA LEU A 104 4.27 12.91 -6.03
C LEU A 104 3.14 13.59 -6.83
N ASP A 105 1.88 13.35 -6.50
CA ASP A 105 0.73 14.01 -7.14
C ASP A 105 0.70 15.51 -6.86
N ALA A 106 1.05 15.91 -5.63
CA ALA A 106 1.19 17.31 -5.23
C ALA A 106 2.36 18.01 -5.97
N LEU A 107 3.52 17.35 -6.10
CA LEU A 107 4.68 17.83 -6.85
C LEU A 107 4.36 17.94 -8.35
N GLN A 108 3.64 16.97 -8.90
CA GLN A 108 3.17 17.02 -10.28
C GLN A 108 2.23 18.21 -10.50
N SER A 109 1.26 18.41 -9.60
CA SER A 109 0.33 19.53 -9.69
C SER A 109 1.06 20.88 -9.60
N ALA A 110 2.05 20.99 -8.71
CA ALA A 110 2.91 22.17 -8.61
C ALA A 110 3.76 22.38 -9.87
N SER A 111 4.31 21.30 -10.45
CA SER A 111 5.04 21.32 -11.72
C SER A 111 4.17 21.81 -12.87
N THR A 112 2.93 21.33 -12.99
CA THR A 112 1.98 21.75 -14.02
C THR A 112 1.58 23.21 -13.85
N GLN A 113 1.28 23.66 -12.62
CA GLN A 113 0.96 25.07 -12.34
C GLN A 113 2.12 26.02 -12.69
N LYS A 114 3.36 25.56 -12.53
CA LYS A 114 4.57 26.33 -12.85
C LYS A 114 5.13 26.06 -14.25
N GLN A 115 4.49 25.21 -15.03
CA GLN A 115 4.89 24.84 -16.39
C GLN A 115 6.36 24.35 -16.47
N CYS A 116 6.80 23.56 -15.49
CA CYS A 116 8.19 23.10 -15.42
C CYS A 116 8.56 22.05 -16.47
N GLY A 117 7.60 21.49 -17.22
CA GLY A 117 7.85 20.51 -18.28
C GLY A 117 8.35 19.14 -17.78
N ILE A 118 8.10 18.81 -16.52
CA ILE A 118 8.53 17.54 -15.90
C ILE A 118 7.47 16.47 -16.14
N GLU A 119 7.87 15.35 -16.74
CA GLU A 119 7.03 14.17 -16.96
C GLU A 119 7.06 13.25 -15.74
N PHE A 120 5.92 13.12 -15.06
CA PHE A 120 5.75 12.20 -13.93
C PHE A 120 5.19 10.88 -14.44
N ARG A 121 6.02 9.83 -14.53
CA ARG A 121 5.57 8.50 -14.96
C ARG A 121 4.90 7.78 -13.80
N ARG A 122 3.57 7.75 -13.80
CA ARG A 122 2.77 6.93 -12.87
C ARG A 122 2.60 5.51 -13.41
N ALA A 123 2.65 4.53 -12.51
CA ALA A 123 2.08 3.21 -12.82
C ALA A 123 0.56 3.36 -13.00
N PRO A 124 -0.09 2.55 -13.87
CA PRO A 124 -1.53 2.63 -14.07
C PRO A 124 -2.27 2.51 -12.74
N LEU A 125 -3.16 3.46 -12.45
CA LEU A 125 -4.05 3.35 -11.31
C LEU A 125 -5.01 2.18 -11.56
N PRO A 126 -5.26 1.30 -10.57
CA PRO A 126 -6.32 0.30 -10.72
C PRO A 126 -7.65 1.03 -10.89
N GLU A 127 -8.39 0.66 -11.93
CA GLU A 127 -9.71 1.22 -12.20
C GLU A 127 -10.67 0.91 -11.04
N PRO A 128 -11.55 1.84 -10.66
CA PRO A 128 -12.59 1.58 -9.68
C PRO A 128 -13.57 0.56 -10.27
N THR A 129 -13.56 -0.67 -9.73
CA THR A 129 -14.65 -1.65 -9.92
C THR A 129 -15.83 -1.32 -9.03
#